data_AF-A0AAC9W1A2-F1
#
_entry.id   AF-A0AAC9W1A2-F1
#
_cell.length_a   1.000
_cell.length_b   1.000
_cell.length_c   1.000
_cell.angle_alpha   90.00
_cell.angle_beta   90.00
_cell.angle_gamma   90.00
#
_symmetry.space_group_name_H-M   'P 1'
#
loop_
_entity.id
_entity.type
_entity.pdbx_description
1 polymer ?
#
loop_
_entity_poly.entity_id
_entity_poly.type
_entity_poly.pdbx_seq_one_letter_code
_entity_poly.pdbx_strand_id
1 'polypeptide(L)'
;MRWKKAKKARIMIRQSENKDFYSLHPTHQWSWEKIALYREAINAAMRKYVRRFPHDVCLKHMAEEIIAGKTQLWLILKNKTEFSAFVVTKIERTHDGKKRVVILDLAGQGGVKLVPLIDQLEQWARTIDADEILTLGRSGWAKILVHHGYAINLIHYRKVLTHEQTEKSSSSNNDTNERSSLMGRGYFKTGKC
;
A
#
# COMPACT_ATOMS: atom_id res chain seq x y z
N MET A 1 51.62 -5.57 2.94
CA MET A 1 50.38 -4.84 2.54
C MET A 1 49.29 -5.69 1.88
N ARG A 2 49.51 -6.98 1.54
CA ARG A 2 48.56 -7.83 0.77
C ARG A 2 47.31 -8.29 1.55
N TRP A 3 47.46 -8.58 2.83
CA TRP A 3 46.40 -8.99 3.78
C TRP A 3 45.29 -7.94 4.04
N LYS A 4 45.62 -6.64 4.08
CA LYS A 4 44.64 -5.57 4.29
C LYS A 4 43.69 -5.43 3.08
N LYS A 5 44.18 -5.66 1.85
CA LYS A 5 43.36 -5.65 0.62
C LYS A 5 42.39 -6.85 0.58
N ALA A 6 42.84 -8.05 0.95
CA ALA A 6 41.98 -9.25 1.00
C ALA A 6 40.88 -9.15 2.07
N LYS A 7 41.17 -8.56 3.23
CA LYS A 7 40.18 -8.30 4.28
C LYS A 7 39.14 -7.25 3.84
N LYS A 8 39.58 -6.18 3.17
CA LYS A 8 38.69 -5.14 2.61
C LYS A 8 37.81 -5.68 1.48
N ALA A 9 38.35 -6.53 0.61
CA ALA A 9 37.59 -7.22 -0.45
C ALA A 9 36.53 -8.18 0.14
N ARG A 10 36.88 -8.96 1.17
CA ARG A 10 35.90 -9.82 1.87
C ARG A 10 34.81 -9.02 2.58
N ILE A 11 35.12 -7.85 3.13
CA ILE A 11 34.12 -6.95 3.74
C ILE A 11 33.21 -6.33 2.66
N MET A 12 33.76 -5.93 1.50
CA MET A 12 32.96 -5.43 0.37
C MET A 12 32.06 -6.51 -0.24
N ILE A 13 32.54 -7.74 -0.37
CA ILE A 13 31.74 -8.87 -0.88
C ILE A 13 30.58 -9.18 0.09
N ARG A 14 30.85 -9.24 1.41
CA ARG A 14 29.79 -9.39 2.44
C ARG A 14 28.80 -8.23 2.50
N GLN A 15 29.21 -7.01 2.15
CA GLN A 15 28.30 -5.85 2.07
C GLN A 15 27.42 -5.89 0.82
N SER A 16 27.88 -6.52 -0.26
CA SER A 16 27.05 -6.72 -1.48
C SER A 16 26.02 -7.85 -1.32
N GLU A 17 26.32 -8.86 -0.50
CA GLU A 17 25.40 -9.97 -0.18
C GLU A 17 24.30 -9.61 0.83
N ASN A 18 24.35 -8.41 1.42
CA ASN A 18 23.44 -7.98 2.48
C ASN A 18 22.55 -6.79 2.09
N LYS A 19 22.28 -6.64 0.79
CA LYS A 19 21.32 -5.65 0.29
C LYS A 19 19.96 -6.32 0.16
N ASP A 20 19.01 -5.90 0.99
CA ASP A 20 17.62 -6.36 0.91
C ASP A 20 17.13 -6.28 -0.55
N PHE A 21 16.75 -7.41 -1.13
CA PHE A 21 16.18 -7.47 -2.47
C PHE A 21 14.66 -7.44 -2.36
N TYR A 22 14.01 -6.53 -3.09
CA TYR A 22 12.55 -6.44 -3.14
C TYR A 22 12.03 -6.77 -4.53
N SER A 23 10.85 -7.39 -4.58
CA SER A 23 10.15 -7.74 -5.82
C SER A 23 8.68 -7.41 -5.69
N LEU A 24 8.06 -6.94 -6.78
CA LEU A 24 6.65 -6.56 -6.84
C LEU A 24 5.87 -7.61 -7.63
N HIS A 25 4.74 -8.06 -7.09
CA HIS A 25 3.95 -9.15 -7.68
C HIS A 25 2.47 -8.79 -7.75
N PRO A 26 1.83 -8.80 -8.94
CA PRO A 26 0.39 -8.64 -9.05
C PRO A 26 -0.31 -9.89 -8.52
N THR A 27 -1.26 -9.73 -7.60
CA THR A 27 -1.95 -10.89 -7.02
C THR A 27 -3.02 -11.48 -7.93
N HIS A 28 -3.49 -10.78 -8.97
CA HIS A 28 -4.50 -11.33 -9.89
C HIS A 28 -3.97 -12.53 -10.69
N GLN A 29 -2.66 -12.67 -10.82
CA GLN A 29 -2.00 -13.77 -11.52
C GLN A 29 -1.72 -14.97 -10.59
N TRP A 30 -2.04 -14.86 -9.30
CA TRP A 30 -1.73 -15.88 -8.32
C TRP A 30 -2.95 -16.73 -8.01
N SER A 31 -2.72 -18.01 -7.74
CA SER A 31 -3.76 -18.87 -7.18
C SER A 31 -4.09 -18.43 -5.76
N TRP A 32 -5.29 -18.80 -5.30
CA TRP A 32 -5.75 -18.51 -3.95
C TRP A 32 -4.82 -19.07 -2.88
N GLU A 33 -4.31 -20.30 -3.08
CA GLU A 33 -3.41 -20.99 -2.17
C GLU A 33 -2.12 -20.19 -1.99
N LYS A 34 -1.58 -19.63 -3.08
CA LYS A 34 -0.37 -18.81 -3.04
C LYS A 34 -0.58 -17.52 -2.26
N ILE A 35 -1.71 -16.83 -2.45
CA ILE A 35 -2.03 -15.61 -1.68
C ILE A 35 -2.28 -15.93 -0.21
N ALA A 36 -2.92 -17.08 0.08
CA ALA A 36 -3.26 -17.50 1.43
C ALA A 36 -2.02 -17.64 2.34
N LEU A 37 -0.86 -17.99 1.78
CA LEU A 37 0.43 -18.03 2.50
C LEU A 37 0.78 -16.68 3.15
N TYR A 38 0.31 -15.57 2.60
CA TYR A 38 0.59 -14.21 3.05
C TYR A 38 -0.56 -13.57 3.83
N ARG A 39 -1.68 -14.29 4.02
CA ARG A 39 -2.94 -13.76 4.56
C ARG A 39 -2.74 -12.97 5.84
N GLU A 40 -2.06 -13.53 6.84
CA GLU A 40 -1.91 -12.88 8.14
C GLU A 40 -1.04 -11.62 8.05
N ALA A 41 0.02 -11.66 7.24
CA ALA A 41 0.92 -10.53 7.05
C ALA A 41 0.24 -9.37 6.31
N ILE A 42 -0.51 -9.68 5.24
CA ILE A 42 -1.33 -8.71 4.49
C ILE A 42 -2.35 -8.07 5.44
N ASN A 43 -3.12 -8.88 6.16
CA ASN A 43 -4.14 -8.40 7.08
C ASN A 43 -3.54 -7.54 8.21
N ALA A 44 -2.38 -7.91 8.74
CA ALA A 44 -1.69 -7.11 9.76
C ALA A 44 -1.25 -5.75 9.20
N ALA A 45 -0.69 -5.70 7.98
CA ALA A 45 -0.28 -4.47 7.32
C ALA A 45 -1.47 -3.55 7.04
N MET A 46 -2.57 -4.08 6.49
CA MET A 46 -3.77 -3.30 6.20
C MET A 46 -4.44 -2.76 7.47
N ARG A 47 -4.57 -3.58 8.53
CA ARG A 47 -5.09 -3.09 9.82
C ARG A 47 -4.22 -1.98 10.41
N LYS A 48 -2.89 -2.10 10.30
CA LYS A 48 -1.97 -1.05 10.74
C LYS A 48 -2.16 0.24 9.93
N TYR A 49 -2.37 0.10 8.62
CA TYR A 49 -2.61 1.23 7.73
C TYR A 49 -3.93 1.96 8.04
N VAL A 50 -5.03 1.23 8.18
CA VAL A 50 -6.35 1.76 8.55
C VAL A 50 -6.30 2.47 9.90
N ARG A 51 -5.65 1.89 10.92
CA ARG A 51 -5.48 2.58 12.22
C ARG A 51 -4.70 3.88 12.11
N ARG A 52 -3.84 4.03 11.09
CA ARG A 52 -3.07 5.26 10.89
C ARG A 52 -3.89 6.34 10.20
N PHE A 53 -4.86 5.97 9.38
CA PHE A 53 -5.71 6.88 8.59
C PHE A 53 -7.19 6.49 8.70
N PRO A 54 -7.77 6.53 9.92
CA PRO A 54 -9.09 5.96 10.18
C PRO A 54 -10.25 6.70 9.48
N HIS A 55 -10.04 7.94 9.05
CA HIS A 55 -11.03 8.74 8.33
C HIS A 55 -10.88 8.68 6.81
N ASP A 56 -9.73 8.21 6.32
CA ASP A 56 -9.40 8.22 4.89
C ASP A 56 -9.45 6.80 4.30
N VAL A 57 -9.32 5.76 5.13
CA VAL A 57 -9.19 4.38 4.69
C VAL A 57 -10.13 3.47 5.49
N CYS A 58 -10.99 2.72 4.80
CA CYS A 58 -11.72 1.60 5.41
C CYS A 58 -11.33 0.25 4.78
N LEU A 59 -10.97 -0.71 5.65
CA LEU A 59 -10.56 -2.06 5.24
C LEU A 59 -11.64 -2.78 4.44
N LYS A 60 -12.91 -2.62 4.82
CA LYS A 60 -14.04 -3.26 4.15
C LYS A 60 -14.16 -2.79 2.71
N HIS A 61 -14.18 -1.48 2.47
CA HIS A 61 -14.27 -0.93 1.12
C HIS A 61 -13.06 -1.31 0.27
N MET A 62 -11.84 -1.22 0.82
CA MET A 62 -10.62 -1.65 0.11
C MET A 62 -10.72 -3.13 -0.32
N ALA A 63 -11.15 -4.01 0.59
CA ALA A 63 -11.35 -5.42 0.30
C ALA A 63 -12.38 -5.66 -0.81
N GLU A 64 -13.53 -4.96 -0.74
CA GLU A 64 -14.60 -5.06 -1.73
C GLU A 64 -14.14 -4.60 -3.12
N GLU A 65 -13.38 -3.50 -3.20
CA GLU A 65 -12.84 -3.00 -4.47
C GLU A 65 -11.81 -3.94 -5.10
N ILE A 66 -10.95 -4.55 -4.28
CA ILE A 66 -9.97 -5.55 -4.76
C ILE A 66 -10.71 -6.78 -5.29
N ILE A 67 -11.70 -7.29 -4.55
CA ILE A 67 -12.47 -8.49 -4.94
C ILE A 67 -13.29 -8.22 -6.21
N ALA A 68 -13.86 -7.02 -6.34
CA ALA A 68 -14.61 -6.61 -7.52
C ALA A 68 -13.72 -6.30 -8.74
N GLY A 69 -12.38 -6.38 -8.61
CA GLY A 69 -11.44 -6.04 -9.67
C GLY A 69 -11.40 -4.54 -10.02
N LYS A 70 -11.99 -3.69 -9.17
CA LYS A 70 -11.94 -2.22 -9.33
C LYS A 70 -10.55 -1.68 -9.00
N THR A 71 -9.85 -2.36 -8.09
CA THR A 71 -8.46 -2.06 -7.73
C THR A 71 -7.63 -3.33 -7.78
N GLN A 72 -6.34 -3.17 -8.02
CA GLN A 72 -5.36 -4.26 -8.11
C GLN A 72 -4.48 -4.26 -6.85
N LEU A 73 -4.44 -5.39 -6.16
CA LEU A 73 -3.49 -5.64 -5.09
C LEU A 73 -2.16 -6.15 -5.65
N TRP A 74 -1.06 -5.59 -5.14
CA TRP A 74 0.29 -6.05 -5.39
C TRP A 74 0.96 -6.39 -4.07
N LEU A 75 1.73 -7.47 -4.04
CA LEU A 75 2.57 -7.80 -2.89
C LEU A 75 4.02 -7.46 -3.19
N ILE A 76 4.66 -6.84 -2.21
CA ILE A 76 6.09 -6.59 -2.21
C ILE A 76 6.73 -7.65 -1.32
N LEU A 77 7.54 -8.51 -1.93
CA LEU A 77 8.28 -9.54 -1.24
C LEU A 77 9.74 -9.13 -1.06
N LYS A 78 10.22 -9.20 0.17
CA LYS A 78 11.63 -9.12 0.53
C LYS A 78 12.27 -10.49 0.39
N ASN A 79 13.49 -10.53 -0.15
CA ASN A 79 14.28 -11.75 -0.32
C ASN A 79 13.48 -12.88 -1.01
N LYS A 80 12.63 -12.51 -1.98
CA LYS A 80 11.74 -13.36 -2.79
C LYS A 80 10.55 -14.00 -2.08
N THR A 81 10.61 -14.26 -0.78
CA THR A 81 9.57 -15.05 -0.10
C THR A 81 8.90 -14.32 1.05
N GLU A 82 9.53 -13.33 1.67
CA GLU A 82 9.02 -12.68 2.86
C GLU A 82 8.09 -11.52 2.49
N PHE A 83 6.87 -11.49 3.01
CA PHE A 83 6.01 -10.33 2.86
C PHE A 83 6.66 -9.10 3.49
N SER A 84 6.77 -8.01 2.72
CA SER A 84 7.27 -6.73 3.22
C SER A 84 6.19 -5.66 3.24
N ALA A 85 5.50 -5.47 2.12
CA ALA A 85 4.48 -4.44 1.96
C ALA A 85 3.44 -4.86 0.92
N PHE A 86 2.37 -4.08 0.81
CA PHE A 86 1.42 -4.16 -0.28
C PHE A 86 1.31 -2.81 -0.98
N VAL A 87 0.93 -2.85 -2.26
CA VAL A 87 0.49 -1.69 -3.03
C VAL A 87 -0.91 -1.95 -3.56
N VAL A 88 -1.78 -0.94 -3.54
CA VAL A 88 -3.06 -0.97 -4.25
C VAL A 88 -3.02 0.05 -5.38
N THR A 89 -3.36 -0.39 -6.59
CA THR A 89 -3.46 0.49 -7.76
C THR A 89 -4.86 0.47 -8.36
N LYS A 90 -5.22 1.54 -9.07
CA LYS A 90 -6.46 1.66 -9.83
C LYS A 90 -6.17 2.19 -11.22
N ILE A 91 -6.92 1.73 -12.21
CA ILE A 91 -6.90 2.33 -13.55
C ILE A 91 -8.07 3.31 -13.60
N GLU A 92 -7.78 4.56 -13.95
CA GLU A 92 -8.78 5.62 -14.07
C GLU A 92 -8.66 6.33 -15.42
N ARG A 93 -9.68 7.10 -15.77
CA ARG A 93 -9.61 8.07 -16.86
C ARG A 93 -9.80 9.47 -16.34
N THR A 94 -9.03 10.40 -16.86
CA THR A 94 -9.22 11.83 -16.61
C THR A 94 -10.48 12.34 -17.29
N HIS A 95 -10.89 13.56 -16.95
CA HIS A 95 -11.98 14.25 -17.62
C HIS A 95 -11.73 14.42 -19.14
N ASP A 96 -10.49 14.68 -19.54
CA ASP A 96 -10.07 14.75 -20.95
C ASP A 96 -9.78 13.36 -21.57
N GLY A 97 -10.05 12.27 -20.86
CA GLY A 97 -10.03 10.90 -21.39
C GLY A 97 -8.70 10.16 -21.28
N LYS A 98 -7.62 10.80 -20.81
CA LYS A 98 -6.32 10.14 -20.58
C LYS A 98 -6.44 8.98 -19.63
N LYS A 99 -5.85 7.85 -19.99
CA LYS A 99 -5.79 6.66 -19.13
C LYS A 99 -4.65 6.83 -18.15
N ARG A 100 -4.93 6.69 -16.85
CA ARG A 100 -3.90 6.79 -15.81
C ARG A 100 -3.91 5.59 -14.87
N VAL A 101 -2.74 5.25 -14.36
CA VAL A 101 -2.60 4.35 -13.21
C VAL A 101 -2.47 5.19 -11.96
N VAL A 102 -3.33 4.96 -10.97
CA VAL A 102 -3.27 5.61 -9.66
C VAL A 102 -2.75 4.61 -8.64
N ILE A 103 -1.63 4.92 -7.99
CA ILE A 103 -1.16 4.24 -6.78
C ILE A 103 -1.95 4.83 -5.61
N LEU A 104 -2.94 4.08 -5.14
CA LEU A 104 -3.83 4.48 -4.05
C LEU A 104 -3.12 4.35 -2.71
N ASP A 105 -2.56 3.17 -2.45
CA ASP A 105 -2.01 2.82 -1.13
C ASP A 105 -0.68 2.10 -1.27
N LEU A 106 0.28 2.46 -0.41
CA LEU A 106 1.51 1.70 -0.17
C LEU A 106 1.71 1.61 1.34
N ALA A 107 1.63 0.40 1.90
CA ALA A 107 1.83 0.19 3.33
C ALA A 107 2.52 -1.14 3.66
N GLY A 108 3.31 -1.11 4.73
CA GLY A 108 4.14 -2.22 5.17
C GLY A 108 5.50 -1.74 5.67
N GLN A 109 6.52 -2.56 5.45
CA GLN A 109 7.91 -2.34 5.81
C GLN A 109 8.74 -1.98 4.56
N GLY A 110 9.93 -1.41 4.75
CA GLY A 110 10.86 -1.07 3.65
C GLY A 110 10.94 0.44 3.34
N GLY A 111 9.83 1.17 3.49
CA GLY A 111 9.82 2.64 3.35
C GLY A 111 10.42 3.10 2.02
N VAL A 112 11.33 4.08 2.06
CA VAL A 112 11.97 4.63 0.85
C VAL A 112 12.79 3.61 0.04
N LYS A 113 13.18 2.47 0.64
CA LYS A 113 13.86 1.39 -0.09
C LYS A 113 12.98 0.76 -1.17
N LEU A 114 11.65 0.93 -1.08
CA LEU A 114 10.70 0.36 -2.02
C LEU A 114 10.49 1.23 -3.27
N VAL A 115 10.91 2.50 -3.26
CA VAL A 115 10.66 3.42 -4.37
C VAL A 115 11.18 2.93 -5.72
N PRO A 116 12.36 2.27 -5.81
CA PRO A 116 12.81 1.71 -7.09
C PRO A 116 11.86 0.67 -7.73
N LEU A 117 10.89 0.12 -6.99
CA LEU A 117 9.86 -0.75 -7.56
C LEU A 117 8.84 0.02 -8.41
N ILE A 118 8.82 1.35 -8.33
CA ILE A 118 7.93 2.18 -9.14
C ILE A 118 8.19 1.98 -10.64
N ASP A 119 9.45 1.75 -11.03
CA ASP A 119 9.84 1.45 -12.40
C ASP A 119 9.09 0.22 -12.95
N GLN A 120 8.79 -0.77 -12.10
CA GLN A 120 8.02 -1.97 -12.48
C GLN A 120 6.53 -1.63 -12.68
N LEU A 121 5.98 -0.75 -11.84
CA LEU A 121 4.61 -0.25 -12.02
C LEU A 121 4.49 0.60 -13.29
N GLU A 122 5.49 1.43 -13.60
CA GLU A 122 5.52 2.21 -14.83
C GLU A 122 5.63 1.31 -16.07
N GLN A 123 6.45 0.27 -16.03
CA GLN A 123 6.53 -0.71 -17.11
C GLN A 123 5.16 -1.38 -17.34
N TRP A 124 4.50 -1.80 -16.27
CA TRP A 124 3.14 -2.32 -16.36
C TRP A 124 2.14 -1.27 -16.88
N ALA A 125 2.21 -0.02 -16.43
CA ALA A 125 1.36 1.06 -16.91
C ALA A 125 1.52 1.27 -18.42
N ARG A 126 2.75 1.23 -18.94
CA ARG A 126 3.04 1.29 -20.38
C ARG A 126 2.44 0.10 -21.13
N THR A 127 2.47 -1.12 -20.57
CA THR A 127 1.90 -2.31 -21.23
C THR A 127 0.38 -2.26 -21.40
N ILE A 128 -0.29 -1.39 -20.65
CA ILE A 128 -1.74 -1.16 -20.76
C ILE A 128 -2.06 0.18 -21.42
N ASP A 129 -1.11 0.82 -22.11
CA ASP A 129 -1.29 2.11 -22.78
C ASP A 129 -1.81 3.21 -21.83
N ALA A 130 -1.32 3.24 -20.58
CA ALA A 130 -1.57 4.37 -19.69
C ALA A 130 -0.68 5.56 -20.07
N ASP A 131 -1.28 6.73 -20.16
CA ASP A 131 -0.62 8.00 -20.47
C ASP A 131 0.24 8.50 -19.30
N GLU A 132 -0.18 8.19 -18.07
CA GLU A 132 0.48 8.68 -16.86
C GLU A 132 0.28 7.75 -15.65
N ILE A 133 1.13 7.96 -14.66
CA ILE A 133 1.04 7.34 -13.34
C ILE A 133 0.96 8.43 -12.27
N LEU A 134 -0.01 8.28 -11.38
CA LEU A 134 -0.32 9.23 -10.31
C LEU A 134 -0.17 8.53 -8.96
N THR A 135 0.33 9.25 -7.97
CA THR A 135 0.27 8.82 -6.57
C THR A 135 -0.04 9.99 -5.67
N LEU A 136 -0.90 9.78 -4.67
CA LEU A 136 -1.09 10.71 -3.56
C LEU A 136 -0.28 10.19 -2.38
N GLY A 137 0.65 11.01 -1.91
CA GLY A 137 1.60 10.60 -0.89
C GLY A 137 1.90 11.71 0.11
N ARG A 138 2.40 11.32 1.28
CA ARG A 138 2.97 12.26 2.24
C ARG A 138 4.16 12.98 1.63
N SER A 139 4.37 14.25 1.97
CA SER A 139 5.46 15.10 1.46
C SER A 139 6.85 14.49 1.56
N GLY A 140 7.10 13.62 2.54
CA GLY A 140 8.36 12.90 2.71
C GLY A 140 8.77 12.01 1.51
N TRP A 141 7.82 11.64 0.64
CA TRP A 141 8.11 10.89 -0.59
C TRP A 141 8.55 11.77 -1.75
N ALA A 142 8.27 13.09 -1.71
CA ALA A 142 8.50 13.98 -2.84
C ALA A 142 9.96 13.97 -3.30
N LYS A 143 10.91 14.05 -2.35
CA LYS A 143 12.35 14.07 -2.67
C LYS A 143 12.79 12.87 -3.50
N ILE A 144 12.33 11.66 -3.12
CA ILE A 144 12.75 10.43 -3.79
C ILE A 144 11.96 10.20 -5.08
N LEU A 145 10.68 10.58 -5.13
CA LEU A 145 9.87 10.48 -6.35
C LEU A 145 10.38 11.40 -7.47
N VAL A 146 10.88 12.60 -7.13
CA VAL A 146 11.52 13.51 -8.11
C VAL A 146 12.73 12.86 -8.79
N HIS A 147 13.50 12.03 -8.08
CA HIS A 147 14.61 11.27 -8.70
C HIS A 147 14.13 10.21 -9.70
N HIS A 148 12.86 9.81 -9.66
CA HIS A 148 12.21 8.93 -10.63
C HIS A 148 11.36 9.70 -11.66
N GLY A 149 11.54 11.02 -11.78
CA GLY A 149 10.86 11.82 -12.80
C GLY A 149 9.43 12.25 -12.45
N TYR A 150 8.96 11.99 -11.24
CA TYR A 150 7.66 12.47 -10.77
C TYR A 150 7.74 13.97 -10.42
N ALA A 151 6.71 14.72 -10.81
CA ALA A 151 6.52 16.10 -10.39
C ALA A 151 5.41 16.20 -9.32
N ILE A 152 5.49 17.23 -8.47
CA ILE A 152 4.38 17.57 -7.59
C ILE A 152 3.26 18.15 -8.46
N ASN A 153 2.14 17.45 -8.51
CA ASN A 153 0.96 17.90 -9.26
C ASN A 153 -0.02 18.71 -8.38
N LEU A 154 -0.22 18.30 -7.12
CA LEU A 154 -1.23 18.88 -6.24
C LEU A 154 -0.78 18.84 -4.77
N ILE A 155 -1.10 19.90 -4.02
CA ILE A 155 -0.88 20.02 -2.58
C ILE A 155 -2.25 20.23 -1.91
N HIS A 156 -2.62 19.35 -0.98
CA HIS A 156 -3.86 19.49 -0.20
C HIS A 156 -3.59 20.20 1.12
N TYR A 157 -4.28 21.31 1.35
CA TYR A 157 -4.34 22.00 2.65
C TYR A 157 -5.58 21.54 3.41
N ARG A 158 -5.44 21.26 4.71
CA ARG A 158 -6.55 20.85 5.58
C ARG A 158 -6.55 21.69 6.85
N LYS A 159 -7.75 22.10 7.27
CA LYS A 159 -8.04 22.63 8.61
C LYS A 159 -9.09 21.74 9.26
N VAL A 160 -8.85 21.30 10.49
CA VAL A 160 -9.87 20.61 11.29
C VAL A 160 -10.78 21.66 11.88
N LEU A 161 -12.09 21.53 11.65
CA LEU A 161 -13.10 22.41 12.25
C LEU A 161 -13.61 21.76 13.53
N THR A 162 -13.61 22.51 14.63
CA THR A 162 -14.29 22.15 15.86
C THR A 162 -15.67 22.80 15.84
N HIS A 163 -16.71 22.00 16.02
CA HIS A 163 -18.05 22.53 16.28
C HIS A 163 -18.23 22.61 17.80
N GLU A 164 -18.60 23.77 18.32
CA GLU A 164 -19.03 23.89 19.72
C GLU A 164 -20.30 23.05 19.89
N GLN A 165 -20.21 22.03 20.73
CA GLN A 165 -21.37 21.26 21.13
C GLN A 165 -22.19 22.12 22.09
N THR A 166 -23.32 22.65 21.61
CA THR A 166 -24.34 23.19 22.51
C THR A 166 -24.95 21.99 23.24
N GLU A 167 -24.47 21.72 24.46
CA GLU A 167 -24.99 20.66 25.31
C GLU A 167 -26.49 20.89 25.58
N LYS A 168 -27.34 20.10 24.93
CA LYS A 168 -28.63 19.74 25.51
C LYS A 168 -28.52 18.31 26.02
N SER A 169 -28.31 18.22 27.32
CA SER A 169 -28.48 17.02 28.12
C SER A 169 -29.91 16.50 27.95
N SER A 170 -30.07 15.33 27.34
CA SER A 170 -31.22 14.46 27.60
C SER A 170 -30.75 13.02 27.64
N SER A 171 -30.60 12.53 28.86
CA SER A 171 -30.39 11.12 29.19
C SER A 171 -31.57 10.29 28.68
N SER A 172 -31.31 9.15 28.06
CA SER A 172 -32.03 7.91 28.39
C SER A 172 -31.28 6.69 27.84
N ASN A 173 -31.06 5.73 28.73
CA ASN A 173 -30.50 4.40 28.49
C ASN A 173 -31.30 3.59 27.45
N ASN A 174 -30.63 2.64 26.79
CA ASN A 174 -31.01 1.24 26.89
C ASN A 174 -29.95 0.29 26.31
N ASP A 175 -29.77 -0.80 27.07
CA ASP A 175 -28.89 -1.94 26.84
C ASP A 175 -29.32 -2.87 25.69
N THR A 176 -28.43 -3.84 25.44
CA THR A 176 -28.63 -5.19 24.87
C THR A 176 -28.42 -5.46 23.37
N ASN A 177 -27.23 -6.04 23.13
CA ASN A 177 -27.00 -7.44 22.73
C ASN A 177 -26.90 -7.86 21.24
N GLU A 178 -25.78 -8.54 20.97
CA GLU A 178 -25.46 -9.59 19.99
C GLU A 178 -26.19 -9.70 18.63
N ARG A 179 -25.40 -9.76 17.54
CA ARG A 179 -25.28 -11.02 16.78
C ARG A 179 -24.09 -11.05 15.82
N SER A 180 -23.27 -12.07 16.04
CA SER A 180 -22.40 -12.71 15.06
C SER A 180 -23.21 -13.19 13.85
N SER A 181 -22.74 -12.91 12.63
CA SER A 181 -22.99 -13.77 11.47
C SER A 181 -21.69 -13.96 10.69
N LEU A 182 -21.19 -15.19 10.78
CA LEU A 182 -20.30 -15.80 9.81
C LEU A 182 -21.03 -15.90 8.47
N MET A 183 -20.38 -15.48 7.39
CA MET A 183 -20.30 -16.17 6.09
C MET A 183 -19.65 -15.26 5.05
N GLY A 184 -18.53 -15.72 4.47
CA GLY A 184 -17.88 -15.09 3.33
C GLY A 184 -16.38 -15.41 3.32
N ARG A 185 -15.95 -16.26 2.38
CA ARG A 185 -14.53 -16.62 2.18
C ARG A 185 -13.75 -15.41 1.65
N GLY A 186 -13.42 -14.48 2.53
CA GLY A 186 -12.69 -13.25 2.23
C GLY A 186 -11.18 -13.39 2.43
N TYR A 187 -10.40 -12.67 1.61
CA TYR A 187 -8.96 -12.43 1.86
C TYR A 187 -8.71 -11.67 3.17
N PHE A 188 -9.70 -10.87 3.59
CA PHE A 188 -9.57 -9.90 4.66
C PHE A 188 -10.54 -10.21 5.80
N LYS A 189 -10.04 -10.19 7.04
CA LYS A 189 -10.92 -10.14 8.22
C LYS A 189 -11.38 -8.69 8.38
N THR A 190 -12.52 -8.35 7.80
CA THR A 190 -13.08 -6.99 7.87
C THR A 190 -13.68 -6.75 9.25
N GLY A 191 -13.03 -5.92 10.07
CA GLY A 191 -13.70 -5.26 11.20
C GLY A 191 -14.61 -4.14 10.70
N LYS A 192 -15.46 -3.59 11.58
CA LYS A 192 -16.21 -2.35 11.28
C LYS A 192 -15.22 -1.21 11.00
N CYS A 193 -15.52 -0.38 9.99
CA CYS A 193 -15.12 1.02 10.06
C CYS A 193 -15.89 1.62 11.26
#